data_AF-A0A4S5D7F7-F1
#
_entry.id   AF-A0A4S5D7F7-F1
#
_cell.length_a   1.000
_cell.length_b   1.000
_cell.length_c   1.000
_cell.angle_alpha   90.00
_cell.angle_beta   90.00
_cell.angle_gamma   90.00
#
_symmetry.space_group_name_H-M   'P 1'
#
loop_
_entity.id
_entity.type
_entity.pdbx_description
1 polymer ?
#
loop_
_entity_poly.entity_id
_entity_poly.type
_entity_poly.pdbx_seq_one_letter_code
_entity_poly.pdbx_strand_id
1 'polypeptide(L)'
;MKWVISIFKRIFGMSDSGFIPRDEETKAIDTRRLTQAYVIKASDGTKVAIALKIDGKWYSIAYDAALDSELSAALEECYSEILIEDWARLISEYGHIIDGIDEKINQSKSNKIKNTLA
;
A
#
# COMPACT_ATOMS: atom_id res chain seq x y z
N MET A 1 2.91 4.04 23.87
CA MET A 1 3.87 3.73 22.77
C MET A 1 3.76 2.32 22.18
N LYS A 2 2.80 1.46 22.57
CA LYS A 2 2.62 0.12 21.96
C LYS A 2 1.72 0.10 20.71
N TRP A 3 0.94 1.15 20.48
CA TRP A 3 -0.05 1.21 19.39
C TRP A 3 0.59 1.42 18.01
N VAL A 4 1.61 2.29 17.94
CA VAL A 4 2.36 2.56 16.70
C VAL A 4 2.99 1.27 16.15
N ILE A 5 3.59 0.44 17.01
CA ILE A 5 4.23 -0.84 16.62
C ILE A 5 3.22 -1.82 15.98
N SER A 6 1.94 -1.77 16.38
CA SER A 6 0.89 -2.63 15.83
C SER A 6 0.48 -2.22 14.42
N ILE A 7 0.52 -0.92 14.10
CA ILE A 7 0.27 -0.41 12.75
C ILE A 7 1.44 -0.78 11.83
N PHE A 8 2.68 -0.65 12.33
CA PHE A 8 3.88 -1.07 11.61
C PHE A 8 3.84 -2.57 11.28
N LYS A 9 3.47 -3.47 12.20
CA LYS A 9 3.35 -4.91 11.89
C LYS A 9 2.30 -5.24 10.81
N ARG A 10 1.25 -4.43 10.69
CA ARG A 10 0.18 -4.62 9.69
C ARG A 10 0.58 -4.11 8.30
N ILE A 11 1.55 -3.19 8.26
CA ILE A 11 2.12 -2.60 7.04
C ILE A 11 3.36 -3.36 6.56
N PHE A 12 4.17 -3.95 7.46
CA PHE A 12 5.49 -4.55 7.14
C PHE A 12 5.50 -6.08 6.95
N GLY A 13 4.35 -6.71 6.75
CA GLY A 13 4.20 -8.15 7.00
C GLY A 13 3.76 -9.03 5.83
N MET A 14 4.32 -8.88 4.62
CA MET A 14 4.22 -9.92 3.58
C MET A 14 5.53 -10.02 2.79
N SER A 15 6.22 -11.16 2.91
CA SER A 15 7.46 -11.47 2.19
C SER A 15 7.24 -12.14 0.84
N ASP A 16 5.99 -12.41 0.46
CA ASP A 16 5.65 -13.03 -0.82
C ASP A 16 5.01 -12.00 -1.75
N SER A 17 5.69 -11.74 -2.87
CA SER A 17 5.20 -10.91 -3.98
C SER A 17 3.98 -11.52 -4.71
N GLY A 18 3.48 -12.69 -4.27
CA GLY A 18 2.35 -13.40 -4.87
C GLY A 18 0.99 -12.68 -4.77
N PHE A 19 0.88 -11.61 -3.96
CA PHE A 19 -0.34 -10.80 -3.91
C PHE A 19 -0.34 -9.63 -4.91
N ILE A 20 0.79 -9.37 -5.59
CA ILE A 20 0.89 -8.31 -6.59
C ILE A 20 0.00 -8.70 -7.78
N PRO A 21 -1.00 -7.88 -8.13
CA PRO A 21 -1.93 -8.22 -9.19
C PRO A 21 -1.18 -8.35 -10.50
N ARG A 22 -1.37 -9.48 -11.18
CA ARG A 22 -0.81 -9.78 -12.48
C ARG A 22 -1.93 -9.98 -13.48
N ASP A 23 -1.69 -9.57 -14.71
CA ASP A 23 -2.54 -9.90 -15.84
C ASP A 23 -2.50 -11.42 -16.11
N GLU A 24 -3.66 -12.04 -16.34
CA GLU A 24 -3.77 -13.50 -16.46
C GLU A 24 -3.08 -14.05 -17.70
N GLU A 25 -3.05 -13.27 -18.79
CA GLU A 25 -2.53 -13.66 -20.11
C GLU A 25 -1.04 -13.34 -20.23
N THR A 26 -0.65 -12.11 -19.91
CA THR A 26 0.73 -11.62 -20.10
C THR A 26 1.63 -11.86 -18.89
N LYS A 27 1.06 -12.16 -17.71
CA LYS A 27 1.77 -12.27 -16.41
C LYS A 27 2.49 -10.98 -15.96
N ALA A 28 2.37 -9.90 -16.71
CA ALA A 28 2.87 -8.58 -16.33
C ALA A 28 2.08 -8.00 -15.15
N ILE A 29 2.62 -6.98 -14.50
CA ILE A 29 1.91 -6.23 -13.45
C ILE A 29 0.64 -5.63 -14.03
N ASP A 30 -0.50 -5.90 -13.39
CA ASP A 30 -1.78 -5.32 -13.77
C ASP A 30 -1.88 -3.89 -13.24
N THR A 31 -1.55 -2.93 -14.10
CA THR A 31 -1.53 -1.49 -13.78
C THR A 31 -2.92 -0.87 -13.65
N ARG A 32 -3.99 -1.60 -14.00
CA ARG A 32 -5.37 -1.17 -13.73
C ARG A 32 -5.69 -1.27 -12.25
N ARG A 33 -5.07 -2.26 -11.58
CA ARG A 33 -5.23 -2.50 -10.15
C ARG A 33 -4.11 -1.87 -9.33
N LEU A 34 -2.87 -2.01 -9.79
CA LEU A 34 -1.70 -1.39 -9.19
C LEU A 34 -1.45 -0.05 -9.87
N THR A 35 -1.90 1.03 -9.24
CA THR A 35 -1.96 2.35 -9.88
C THR A 35 -0.79 3.27 -9.51
N GLN A 36 -0.06 2.93 -8.44
CA GLN A 36 1.04 3.76 -7.95
C GLN A 36 2.00 2.91 -7.12
N ALA A 37 3.28 3.25 -7.18
CA ALA A 37 4.30 2.65 -6.32
C ALA A 37 5.35 3.66 -5.90
N TYR A 38 5.89 3.47 -4.70
CA TYR A 38 7.02 4.24 -4.18
C TYR A 38 8.08 3.32 -3.61
N VAL A 39 9.33 3.51 -4.00
CA VAL A 39 10.46 2.96 -3.26
C VAL A 39 10.74 3.84 -2.07
N ILE A 40 10.72 3.24 -0.88
CA ILE A 40 11.05 3.90 0.37
C ILE A 40 12.55 3.74 0.59
N LYS A 41 13.25 4.86 0.77
CA LYS A 41 14.69 4.93 1.01
C LYS A 41 14.99 5.51 2.38
N ALA A 42 16.05 5.02 3.01
CA ALA A 42 16.68 5.72 4.11
C ALA A 42 17.46 6.94 3.60
N SER A 43 17.83 7.83 4.52
CA SER A 43 18.58 9.07 4.23
C SER A 43 19.98 8.81 3.66
N ASP A 44 20.55 7.61 3.87
CA ASP A 44 21.80 7.16 3.27
C ASP A 44 21.62 6.63 1.82
N GLY A 45 20.39 6.63 1.30
CA GLY A 45 20.04 6.14 -0.03
C GLY A 45 19.68 4.65 -0.08
N THR A 46 19.78 3.92 1.03
CA THR A 46 19.43 2.50 1.11
C THR A 46 17.94 2.31 0.86
N LYS A 47 17.58 1.52 -0.16
CA LYS A 47 16.19 1.12 -0.44
C LYS A 47 15.75 0.06 0.58
N VAL A 48 14.67 0.33 1.32
CA VAL A 48 14.24 -0.50 2.46
C VAL A 48 12.91 -1.20 2.22
N ALA A 49 12.01 -0.57 1.48
CA ALA A 49 10.67 -1.09 1.24
C ALA A 49 10.10 -0.55 -0.07
N ILE A 50 9.04 -1.19 -0.55
CA ILE A 50 8.22 -0.69 -1.66
C ILE A 50 6.80 -0.52 -1.14
N ALA A 51 6.25 0.69 -1.26
CA ALA A 51 4.84 0.97 -1.06
C ALA A 51 4.08 0.83 -2.38
N LEU A 52 2.95 0.15 -2.36
CA LEU A 52 2.15 -0.18 -3.53
C LEU A 52 0.69 0.23 -3.31
N LYS A 53 0.08 0.86 -4.30
CA LYS A 53 -1.35 1.20 -4.29
C LYS A 53 -2.13 0.23 -5.17
N ILE A 54 -2.75 -0.76 -4.53
CA ILE A 54 -3.51 -1.82 -5.19
C ILE A 54 -4.99 -1.68 -4.84
N ASP A 55 -5.85 -1.59 -5.86
CA ASP A 55 -7.31 -1.43 -5.71
C ASP A 55 -7.67 -0.28 -4.75
N GLY A 56 -6.92 0.83 -4.83
CA GLY A 56 -7.10 2.01 -3.99
C GLY A 56 -6.58 1.89 -2.55
N LYS A 57 -5.94 0.77 -2.18
CA LYS A 57 -5.35 0.54 -0.85
C LYS A 57 -3.84 0.50 -0.90
N TRP A 58 -3.19 1.07 0.12
CA TRP A 58 -1.74 1.05 0.25
C TRP A 58 -1.26 -0.21 0.99
N TYR A 59 -0.24 -0.85 0.43
CA TYR A 59 0.50 -1.98 0.99
C TYR A 59 1.97 -1.62 1.03
N SER A 60 2.73 -2.22 1.94
CA SER A 60 4.18 -2.10 1.96
C SER A 60 4.80 -3.48 2.03
N ILE A 61 5.89 -3.65 1.31
CA ILE A 61 6.67 -4.89 1.29
C ILE A 61 8.14 -4.58 1.46
N ALA A 62 8.91 -5.60 1.83
CA ALA A 62 10.37 -5.50 1.82
C ALA A 62 10.84 -5.14 0.41
N TYR A 63 11.93 -4.37 0.35
CA TYR A 63 12.54 -4.06 -0.93
C TYR A 63 13.01 -5.33 -1.64
N ASP A 64 12.65 -5.43 -2.92
CA ASP A 64 13.12 -6.47 -3.83
C ASP A 64 13.53 -5.80 -5.15
N ALA A 65 14.78 -6.02 -5.58
CA ALA A 65 15.34 -5.33 -6.73
C ALA A 65 14.73 -5.76 -8.08
N ALA A 66 14.27 -7.01 -8.19
CA ALA A 66 13.65 -7.49 -9.41
C ALA A 66 12.27 -6.86 -9.59
N LEU A 67 11.48 -6.85 -8.52
CA LEU A 67 10.20 -6.17 -8.49
C LEU A 67 10.34 -4.66 -8.67
N ASP A 68 11.39 -4.06 -8.11
CA ASP A 68 11.68 -2.64 -8.27
C ASP A 68 11.81 -2.25 -9.75
N SER A 69 12.64 -2.98 -10.48
CA SER A 69 12.83 -2.78 -11.91
C SER A 69 11.54 -3.01 -12.69
N GLU A 70 10.74 -4.01 -12.29
CA GLU A 70 9.50 -4.33 -12.95
C GLU A 70 8.43 -3.25 -12.77
N LEU A 71 8.29 -2.73 -11.54
CA LEU A 71 7.36 -1.65 -11.23
C LEU A 71 7.76 -0.35 -11.95
N SER A 72 9.06 -0.05 -11.99
CA SER A 72 9.57 1.10 -12.74
C SER A 72 9.21 1.02 -14.22
N ALA A 73 9.32 -0.16 -14.84
CA ALA A 73 8.93 -0.37 -16.23
C ALA A 73 7.41 -0.33 -16.45
N ALA A 74 6.63 -0.85 -15.50
CA ALA A 74 5.18 -0.96 -15.64
C ALA A 74 4.44 0.37 -15.41
N LEU A 75 4.91 1.19 -14.46
CA LEU A 75 4.20 2.37 -13.98
C LEU A 75 4.76 3.69 -14.53
N GLU A 76 6.01 3.70 -15.01
CA GLU A 76 6.68 4.88 -15.55
C GLU A 76 6.55 6.09 -14.59
N GLU A 77 5.80 7.13 -14.97
CA GLU A 77 5.57 8.35 -14.16
C GLU A 77 4.84 8.09 -12.83
N CYS A 78 4.11 6.97 -12.71
CA CYS A 78 3.39 6.58 -11.49
C CYS A 78 4.26 5.80 -10.48
N TYR A 79 5.56 5.68 -10.78
CA TYR A 79 6.57 5.10 -9.90
C TYR A 79 7.60 6.16 -9.51
N SER A 80 7.93 6.25 -8.22
CA SER A 80 8.90 7.22 -7.72
C SER A 80 9.63 6.73 -6.47
N GLU A 81 10.58 7.51 -5.97
CA GLU A 81 11.31 7.22 -4.74
C GLU A 81 10.96 8.26 -3.67
N ILE A 82 10.85 7.82 -2.41
CA ILE A 82 10.53 8.67 -1.27
C ILE A 82 11.42 8.33 -0.06
N LEU A 83 11.77 9.33 0.75
CA LEU A 83 12.47 9.09 2.00
C LEU A 83 11.53 8.48 3.06
N ILE A 84 12.08 7.65 3.94
CA ILE A 84 11.31 6.98 5.00
C ILE A 84 10.68 7.99 5.96
N GLU A 85 11.34 9.12 6.21
CA GLU A 85 10.83 10.20 7.04
C GLU A 85 9.62 10.88 6.40
N ASP A 86 9.68 11.15 5.10
CA ASP A 86 8.58 11.73 4.33
C ASP A 86 7.41 10.75 4.21
N TRP A 87 7.70 9.46 3.97
CA TRP A 87 6.70 8.41 3.95
C TRP A 87 6.01 8.24 5.31
N ALA A 88 6.76 8.24 6.41
CA ALA A 88 6.21 8.18 7.75
C ALA A 88 5.34 9.40 8.07
N ARG A 89 5.76 10.59 7.60
CA ARG A 89 4.97 11.81 7.70
C ARG A 89 3.67 11.71 6.90
N LEU A 90 3.70 11.23 5.66
CA LEU A 90 2.50 11.00 4.85
C LEU A 90 1.54 10.02 5.53
N ILE A 91 2.04 8.92 6.08
CA ILE A 91 1.19 7.98 6.84
C ILE A 91 0.62 8.65 8.09
N SER A 92 1.39 9.50 8.78
CA SER A 92 0.91 10.18 9.98
C SER A 92 -0.10 11.29 9.70
N GLU A 93 0.07 12.05 8.63
CA GLU A 93 -0.81 13.16 8.23
C GLU A 93 -2.07 12.63 7.53
N TYR A 94 -1.93 11.62 6.67
CA TYR A 94 -3.03 11.01 5.91
C TYR A 94 -3.56 9.71 6.52
N GLY A 95 -3.03 9.26 7.67
CA GLY A 95 -3.53 8.09 8.41
C GLY A 95 -5.01 8.23 8.82
N HIS A 96 -5.49 9.46 8.98
CA HIS A 96 -6.90 9.77 9.18
C HIS A 96 -7.80 9.42 7.98
N ILE A 97 -7.25 9.29 6.77
CA ILE A 97 -8.02 8.82 5.60
C ILE A 97 -8.29 7.32 5.70
N ILE A 98 -7.36 6.53 6.27
CA ILE A 98 -7.57 5.10 6.49
C ILE A 98 -8.60 4.88 7.60
N ASP A 99 -8.50 5.62 8.72
CA ASP A 99 -9.50 5.56 9.79
C ASP A 99 -10.89 6.03 9.31
N GLY A 100 -10.96 7.10 8.51
CA GLY A 100 -12.22 7.61 7.95
C GLY A 100 -12.86 6.69 6.90
N ILE A 101 -12.07 5.85 6.21
CA ILE A 101 -12.58 4.82 5.30
C ILE A 101 -13.09 3.62 6.11
N ASP A 102 -12.39 3.19 7.15
CA ASP A 102 -12.84 2.09 8.02
C ASP A 102 -14.12 2.49 8.79
N GLU A 103 -14.24 3.74 9.22
CA GLU A 103 -15.45 4.27 9.86
C GLU A 103 -16.64 4.29 8.88
N LYS A 104 -16.46 4.75 7.64
CA LYS A 104 -17.51 4.72 6.60
C LYS A 104 -17.91 3.30 6.19
N ILE A 105 -16.96 2.36 6.14
CA ILE A 105 -17.23 0.94 5.85
C ILE A 105 -17.98 0.28 7.02
N ASN A 106 -17.66 0.62 8.26
CA ASN A 106 -18.35 0.08 9.44
C ASN A 106 -19.76 0.70 9.62
N GLN A 107 -19.92 1.99 9.34
CA GLN A 107 -21.23 2.65 9.34
C GLN A 107 -22.16 2.11 8.23
N SER A 108 -21.63 1.89 7.01
CA SER A 108 -22.42 1.32 5.90
C SER A 108 -22.83 -0.15 6.13
N LYS A 109 -21.97 -0.96 6.77
CA LYS A 109 -22.33 -2.32 7.20
C LYS A 109 -23.40 -2.33 8.29
N SER A 110 -23.32 -1.44 9.28
CA SER A 110 -24.31 -1.32 10.37
C SER A 110 -25.69 -0.91 9.86
N ASN A 111 -25.76 0.05 8.94
CA ASN A 111 -27.02 0.51 8.35
C ASN A 111 -27.68 -0.53 7.44
N LYS A 112 -26.90 -1.37 6.76
CA LYS A 112 -27.44 -2.47 5.93
C LYS A 112 -28.11 -3.56 6.78
N ILE A 113 -27.57 -3.85 7.96
CA ILE A 113 -28.14 -4.83 8.90
C ILE A 113 -29.46 -4.31 9.50
N LYS A 114 -29.52 -3.03 9.85
CA LYS A 114 -30.75 -2.42 10.41
C LYS A 114 -31.91 -2.36 9.42
N ASN A 115 -31.64 -2.13 8.13
CA ASN A 115 -32.67 -2.11 7.08
C ASN A 115 -33.12 -3.50 6.59
N THR A 116 -32.50 -4.59 7.07
CA THR A 116 -32.90 -5.97 6.71
C THR A 116 -33.69 -6.64 7.85
N LEU A 117 -33.77 -5.99 9.03
CA LEU A 117 -34.46 -6.48 10.23
C LEU A 117 -35.68 -5.62 10.62
N ALA A 118 -36.05 -4.66 9.78
CA ALA A 118 -37.25 -3.82 9.91
C ALA A 118 -38.31 -4.22 8.89
#